data_AF-A0A6L4YNL7-F1
#
_entry.id   AF-A0A6L4YNL7-F1
#
_cell.length_a   1.000
_cell.length_b   1.000
_cell.length_c   1.000
_cell.angle_alpha   90.00
_cell.angle_beta   90.00
_cell.angle_gamma   90.00
#
_symmetry.space_group_name_H-M   'P 1'
#
loop_
_entity.id
_entity.type
_entity.pdbx_description
1 polymer ?
#
loop_
_entity_poly.entity_id
_entity_poly.type
_entity_poly.pdbx_seq_one_letter_code
_entity_poly.pdbx_strand_id
1 'polypeptide(L)'
;MSTYAARLPGGGSPSRQWSRGLVISVTALVVLAPLLLILYQSLLDAPFFDPAASAGVGAYRFIFDDPDFWSAAKNSCFIAVGMAVIAVPLGAALAFLMVRTDLPGQRWLEPMLLIPVFVSPMVLSFGYVVAAGPVGFYSVWFGDLFGGVPWNVYSLTSIAAIAGLTHVPHVYLYASAALKNLGSDVEEAARMSGASALRVALDVSLPMVMPALLYSAVLVFFLGFEIFGLALVLGDPEGHLVLATYLYKLTNKLGTPSYHLMAAVAVCIIAVTVPLVMLQRHLMKNAAKYVSVKGKAGRQRPLPLGAWRWLAAALIAGWLFLTVVVPLSGIALRSVVNYWGEGVVLADVLTLDHFRTVFGQPTLMRGIWNTVLIGVIGGGLAVACYTAIAFATHRQPDGWSRFVDYLVLVPRAVPGLLAGLAFLWVFLFIPFLSPLRSTIFAVWLAYTVVWLAYGLRLVSSSLLQVGAELEEAARSAGASRARASRDVTLPLIRHGLLASWLLVFMIFEREYSTAVYLLNPGTEVIGSLLVSLWATGGADMVAALSVINVVLVGIGLGVALRFGVKLHD
;
A
#
# COMPACT_ATOMS: atom_id res chain seq x y z
N MET A 1 -28.48 14.27 24.38
CA MET A 1 -29.83 14.85 24.16
C MET A 1 -30.34 14.32 22.83
N SER A 2 -30.89 13.11 22.77
CA SER A 2 -32.28 12.70 23.01
C SER A 2 -33.32 13.41 22.10
N THR A 3 -33.94 12.58 21.25
CA THR A 3 -35.32 12.64 20.74
C THR A 3 -35.74 13.84 19.90
N TYR A 4 -35.56 13.73 18.57
CA TYR A 4 -36.59 13.99 17.55
C TYR A 4 -36.20 13.27 16.25
N ALA A 5 -36.39 11.94 16.22
CA ALA A 5 -36.28 11.17 14.98
C ALA A 5 -37.62 11.26 14.24
N ALA A 6 -37.81 12.33 13.47
CA ALA A 6 -38.87 12.37 12.48
C ALA A 6 -38.57 11.29 11.42
N ARG A 7 -39.28 10.16 11.49
CA ARG A 7 -39.34 9.18 10.41
C ARG A 7 -40.03 9.86 9.22
N LEU A 8 -39.25 10.45 8.33
CA LEU A 8 -39.73 10.82 7.00
C LEU A 8 -40.12 9.53 6.26
N PRO A 9 -41.25 9.49 5.53
CA PRO A 9 -41.68 8.29 4.83
C PRO A 9 -40.62 7.86 3.81
N GLY A 10 -40.13 6.63 3.96
CA GLY A 10 -39.15 5.98 3.11
C GLY A 10 -39.70 5.56 1.75
N GLY A 11 -40.31 6.48 1.01
CA GLY A 11 -40.79 6.28 -0.35
C GLY A 11 -39.69 6.51 -1.39
N GLY A 12 -38.67 5.66 -1.43
CA GLY A 12 -37.81 5.56 -2.62
C GLY A 12 -38.58 4.84 -3.73
N SER A 13 -38.56 5.34 -4.97
CA SER A 13 -39.19 4.63 -6.10
C SER A 13 -38.62 3.20 -6.25
N PRO A 14 -39.42 2.21 -6.67
CA PRO A 14 -38.99 0.81 -6.77
C PRO A 14 -37.72 0.61 -7.62
N SER A 15 -37.62 1.32 -8.76
CA SER A 15 -36.44 1.31 -9.65
C SER A 15 -35.13 1.74 -8.98
N ARG A 16 -35.21 2.42 -7.83
CA ARG A 16 -34.09 3.09 -7.17
C ARG A 16 -33.44 2.23 -6.09
N GLN A 17 -34.23 1.43 -5.38
CA GLN A 17 -33.72 0.39 -4.48
C GLN A 17 -32.93 -0.66 -5.28
N TRP A 18 -33.31 -0.89 -6.54
CA TRP A 18 -32.64 -1.82 -7.44
C TRP A 18 -31.24 -1.34 -7.82
N SER A 19 -31.03 -0.06 -8.14
CA SER A 19 -29.69 0.47 -8.48
C SER A 19 -28.68 0.38 -7.33
N ARG A 20 -29.13 0.68 -6.09
CA ARG A 20 -28.30 0.57 -4.88
C ARG A 20 -28.04 -0.89 -4.52
N GLY A 21 -29.09 -1.71 -4.53
CA GLY A 21 -29.00 -3.14 -4.26
C GLY A 21 -28.05 -3.82 -5.24
N LEU A 22 -28.12 -3.48 -6.53
CA LEU A 22 -27.21 -3.97 -7.57
C LEU A 22 -25.75 -3.63 -7.25
N VAL A 23 -25.43 -2.36 -6.97
CA VAL A 23 -24.05 -1.94 -6.65
C VAL A 23 -23.52 -2.71 -5.45
N ILE A 24 -24.31 -2.84 -4.38
CA ILE A 24 -23.88 -3.55 -3.18
C ILE A 24 -23.73 -5.06 -3.44
N SER A 25 -24.68 -5.69 -4.12
CA SER A 25 -24.62 -7.12 -4.44
C SER A 25 -23.46 -7.46 -5.38
N VAL A 26 -23.20 -6.64 -6.40
CA VAL A 26 -22.03 -6.80 -7.28
C VAL A 26 -20.74 -6.63 -6.49
N THR A 27 -20.66 -5.61 -5.64
CA THR A 27 -19.47 -5.40 -4.78
C THR A 27 -19.27 -6.60 -3.85
N ALA A 28 -20.33 -7.11 -3.23
CA ALA A 28 -20.27 -8.27 -2.34
C ALA A 28 -19.82 -9.52 -3.08
N LEU A 29 -20.37 -9.78 -4.28
CA LEU A 29 -19.99 -10.91 -5.11
C LEU A 29 -18.51 -10.84 -5.49
N VAL A 30 -18.06 -9.71 -6.01
CA VAL A 30 -16.68 -9.54 -6.51
C VAL A 30 -15.65 -9.60 -5.37
N VAL A 31 -16.00 -9.12 -4.17
CA VAL A 31 -15.11 -9.17 -2.99
C VAL A 31 -15.10 -10.54 -2.32
N LEU A 32 -16.27 -11.17 -2.14
CA LEU A 32 -16.37 -12.41 -1.37
C LEU A 32 -16.08 -13.65 -2.21
N ALA A 33 -16.40 -13.66 -3.50
CA ALA A 33 -16.21 -14.86 -4.34
C ALA A 33 -14.75 -15.37 -4.36
N PRO A 34 -13.70 -14.53 -4.52
CA PRO A 34 -12.32 -15.01 -4.49
C PRO A 34 -11.93 -15.62 -3.13
N LEU A 35 -12.46 -15.09 -2.03
CA LEU A 35 -12.14 -15.55 -0.68
C LEU A 35 -12.86 -16.83 -0.30
N LEU A 36 -14.14 -16.93 -0.68
CA LEU A 36 -14.90 -18.16 -0.53
C LEU A 36 -14.26 -19.28 -1.35
N LEU A 37 -13.71 -18.97 -2.53
CA LEU A 37 -12.99 -19.92 -3.36
C LEU A 37 -11.68 -20.38 -2.72
N ILE A 38 -10.91 -19.48 -2.10
CA ILE A 38 -9.73 -19.87 -1.30
C ILE A 38 -10.13 -20.79 -0.15
N LEU A 39 -11.15 -20.40 0.63
CA LEU A 39 -11.60 -21.20 1.77
C LEU A 39 -12.06 -22.59 1.32
N TYR A 40 -12.85 -22.65 0.25
CA TYR A 40 -13.32 -23.90 -0.33
C TYR A 40 -12.16 -24.77 -0.83
N GLN A 41 -11.23 -24.21 -1.62
CA GLN A 41 -10.07 -24.94 -2.14
C GLN A 41 -9.13 -25.44 -1.02
N SER A 42 -9.08 -24.76 0.12
CA SER A 42 -8.24 -25.17 1.26
C SER A 42 -8.73 -26.45 1.97
N LEU A 43 -10.02 -26.79 1.78
CA LEU A 43 -10.66 -27.95 2.41
C LEU A 43 -10.69 -29.18 1.49
N LEU A 44 -9.95 -29.14 0.38
CA LEU A 44 -9.87 -30.20 -0.61
C LEU A 44 -8.44 -30.71 -0.70
N ASP A 45 -8.28 -32.02 -0.92
CA ASP A 45 -6.95 -32.64 -1.07
C ASP A 45 -6.40 -32.52 -2.50
N ALA A 46 -7.23 -32.08 -3.44
CA ALA A 46 -6.87 -31.83 -4.83
C ALA A 46 -7.52 -30.52 -5.32
N PRO A 47 -7.17 -30.01 -6.52
CA PRO A 47 -7.89 -28.89 -7.11
C PRO A 47 -9.39 -29.20 -7.23
N PHE A 48 -10.29 -28.26 -6.91
CA PHE A 48 -11.73 -28.54 -6.86
C PHE A 48 -12.36 -29.00 -8.19
N PHE A 49 -11.66 -28.81 -9.32
CA PHE A 49 -12.07 -29.29 -10.65
C PHE A 49 -11.55 -30.71 -10.97
N ASP A 50 -10.68 -31.26 -10.12
CA ASP A 50 -10.24 -32.65 -10.24
C ASP A 50 -11.38 -33.58 -9.81
N PRO A 51 -11.84 -34.51 -10.65
CA PRO A 51 -12.86 -35.49 -10.28
C PRO A 51 -12.49 -36.32 -9.04
N ALA A 52 -11.19 -36.46 -8.75
CA ALA A 52 -10.68 -37.17 -7.59
C ALA A 52 -10.64 -36.31 -6.31
N ALA A 53 -11.04 -35.04 -6.37
CA ALA A 53 -11.00 -34.15 -5.22
C ALA A 53 -11.96 -34.61 -4.11
N SER A 54 -11.38 -34.99 -2.98
CA SER A 54 -12.09 -35.25 -1.74
C SER A 54 -11.96 -34.08 -0.77
N ALA A 55 -12.97 -33.93 0.10
CA ALA A 55 -12.86 -33.06 1.25
C ALA A 55 -11.85 -33.65 2.25
N GLY A 56 -10.90 -32.84 2.69
CA GLY A 56 -9.83 -33.26 3.58
C GLY A 56 -9.03 -32.10 4.15
N VAL A 57 -8.24 -32.41 5.17
CA VAL A 57 -7.30 -31.47 5.81
C VAL A 57 -5.85 -31.86 5.54
N GLY A 58 -5.61 -32.70 4.52
CA GLY A 58 -4.27 -33.18 4.15
C GLY A 58 -3.32 -32.03 3.82
N ALA A 59 -3.84 -30.98 3.19
CA ALA A 59 -3.09 -29.76 2.89
C ALA A 59 -2.52 -29.08 4.15
N TYR A 60 -3.33 -28.96 5.20
CA TYR A 60 -2.90 -28.37 6.47
C TYR A 60 -1.86 -29.23 7.17
N ARG A 61 -2.04 -30.55 7.14
CA ARG A 61 -1.05 -31.49 7.70
C ARG A 61 0.29 -31.36 6.99
N PHE A 62 0.29 -31.36 5.66
CA PHE A 62 1.50 -31.20 4.85
C PHE A 62 2.27 -29.92 5.20
N ILE A 63 1.56 -28.78 5.30
CA ILE A 63 2.19 -27.49 5.57
C ILE A 63 2.67 -27.40 7.02
N PHE A 64 1.92 -27.93 7.99
CA PHE A 64 2.34 -27.89 9.40
C PHE A 64 3.47 -28.86 9.71
N ASP A 65 3.62 -29.93 8.93
CA ASP A 65 4.75 -30.86 8.99
C ASP A 65 6.00 -30.28 8.27
N ASP A 66 5.86 -29.24 7.43
CA ASP A 66 6.97 -28.59 6.72
C ASP A 66 7.74 -27.60 7.63
N PRO A 67 9.03 -27.84 7.93
CA PRO A 67 9.85 -26.90 8.71
C PRO A 67 9.96 -25.49 8.10
N ASP A 68 9.89 -25.39 6.77
CA ASP A 68 10.01 -24.10 6.08
C ASP A 68 8.80 -23.22 6.33
N PHE A 69 7.61 -23.79 6.56
CA PHE A 69 6.43 -23.03 6.94
C PHE A 69 6.62 -22.32 8.28
N TRP A 70 7.15 -23.03 9.28
CA TRP A 70 7.41 -22.46 10.60
C TRP A 70 8.55 -21.45 10.60
N SER A 71 9.60 -21.70 9.80
CA SER A 71 10.67 -20.72 9.55
C SER A 71 10.08 -19.44 8.92
N ALA A 72 9.24 -19.60 7.89
CA ALA A 72 8.55 -18.51 7.23
C ALA A 72 7.63 -17.72 8.17
N ALA A 73 6.87 -18.39 9.04
CA ALA A 73 6.02 -17.76 10.03
C ALA A 73 6.82 -16.94 11.06
N LYS A 74 7.94 -17.49 11.56
CA LYS A 74 8.83 -16.80 12.50
C LYS A 74 9.47 -15.57 11.87
N ASN A 75 9.98 -15.69 10.65
CA ASN A 75 10.60 -14.60 9.92
C ASN A 75 9.60 -13.49 9.58
N SER A 76 8.38 -13.84 9.14
CA SER A 76 7.28 -12.89 8.94
C SER A 76 6.98 -12.10 10.22
N CYS A 77 6.87 -12.79 11.36
CA CYS A 77 6.64 -12.14 12.65
C CYS A 77 7.81 -11.24 13.06
N PHE A 78 9.05 -11.72 12.91
CA PHE A 78 10.25 -10.95 13.23
C PHE A 78 10.35 -9.66 12.42
N ILE A 79 10.13 -9.74 11.10
CA ILE A 79 10.13 -8.56 10.23
C ILE A 79 8.97 -7.62 10.59
N ALA A 80 7.77 -8.14 10.84
CA ALA A 80 6.62 -7.32 11.23
C ALA A 80 6.85 -6.55 12.53
N VAL A 81 7.41 -7.21 13.56
CA VAL A 81 7.79 -6.57 14.82
C VAL A 81 8.90 -5.53 14.60
N GLY A 82 9.98 -5.90 13.91
CA GLY A 82 11.09 -4.99 13.61
C GLY A 82 10.63 -3.75 12.84
N MET A 83 9.73 -3.94 11.88
CA MET A 83 9.15 -2.85 11.10
C MET A 83 8.34 -1.90 11.99
N ALA A 84 7.51 -2.41 12.90
CA ALA A 84 6.75 -1.58 13.84
C ALA A 84 7.65 -0.83 14.84
N VAL A 85 8.65 -1.52 15.40
CA VAL A 85 9.62 -0.95 16.36
C VAL A 85 10.45 0.18 15.74
N ILE A 86 10.72 0.13 14.44
CA ILE A 86 11.49 1.16 13.73
C ILE A 86 10.59 2.26 13.18
N ALA A 87 9.52 1.90 12.45
CA ALA A 87 8.70 2.87 11.74
C ALA A 87 7.87 3.74 12.69
N VAL A 88 7.38 3.20 13.81
CA VAL A 88 6.50 3.94 14.72
C VAL A 88 7.23 5.09 15.43
N PRO A 89 8.38 4.86 16.10
CA PRO A 89 9.11 5.94 16.75
C PRO A 89 9.64 6.97 15.75
N LEU A 90 10.22 6.53 14.63
CA LEU A 90 10.77 7.43 13.62
C LEU A 90 9.67 8.23 12.93
N GLY A 91 8.54 7.61 12.59
CA GLY A 91 7.41 8.29 11.98
C GLY A 91 6.72 9.28 12.92
N ALA A 92 6.61 8.94 14.21
CA ALA A 92 6.13 9.87 15.23
C ALA A 92 7.05 11.08 15.40
N ALA A 93 8.36 10.85 15.50
CA ALA A 93 9.36 11.90 15.60
C ALA A 93 9.34 12.81 14.35
N LEU A 94 9.28 12.22 13.16
CA LEU A 94 9.21 12.94 11.89
C LEU A 94 7.92 13.79 11.80
N ALA A 95 6.79 13.24 12.22
CA ALA A 95 5.51 13.96 12.24
C ALA A 95 5.55 15.16 13.20
N PHE A 96 6.12 14.97 14.40
CA PHE A 96 6.29 16.05 15.35
C PHE A 96 7.22 17.15 14.81
N LEU A 97 8.37 16.79 14.24
CA LEU A 97 9.32 17.74 13.65
C LEU A 97 8.68 18.54 12.51
N MET A 98 7.96 17.89 11.61
CA MET A 98 7.36 18.57 10.44
C MET A 98 6.17 19.45 10.80
N VAL A 99 5.35 19.04 11.78
CA VAL A 99 4.10 19.77 12.12
C VAL A 99 4.30 20.82 13.21
N ARG A 100 5.13 20.53 14.22
CA ARG A 100 5.20 21.34 15.45
C ARG A 100 6.45 22.20 15.56
N THR A 101 7.46 22.05 14.72
CA THR A 101 8.76 22.77 14.89
C THR A 101 9.09 23.74 13.75
N ASP A 102 10.17 24.52 13.91
CA ASP A 102 10.71 25.47 12.92
C ASP A 102 11.76 24.83 11.97
N LEU A 103 11.57 23.56 11.61
CA LEU A 103 12.47 22.81 10.73
C LEU A 103 12.71 23.55 9.39
N PRO A 104 13.96 23.73 8.94
CA PRO A 104 14.23 24.41 7.68
C PRO A 104 13.75 23.57 6.50
N GLY A 105 13.21 24.24 5.46
CA GLY A 105 12.88 23.58 4.20
C GLY A 105 11.66 22.65 4.23
N GLN A 106 10.77 22.73 5.24
CA GLN A 106 9.58 21.89 5.39
C GLN A 106 8.75 21.70 4.11
N ARG A 107 8.57 22.77 3.32
CA ARG A 107 7.81 22.71 2.05
C ARG A 107 8.40 21.76 1.01
N TRP A 108 9.73 21.62 1.00
CA TRP A 108 10.44 20.71 0.10
C TRP A 108 10.56 19.31 0.70
N LEU A 109 10.77 19.23 2.02
CA LEU A 109 10.88 17.95 2.72
C LEU A 109 9.56 17.17 2.69
N GLU A 110 8.41 17.82 2.92
CA GLU A 110 7.11 17.15 3.03
C GLU A 110 6.78 16.19 1.88
N PRO A 111 6.89 16.58 0.59
CA PRO A 111 6.70 15.62 -0.51
C PRO A 111 7.82 14.57 -0.60
N MET A 112 9.07 14.91 -0.25
CA MET A 112 10.20 13.97 -0.29
C MET A 112 10.04 12.82 0.70
N LEU A 113 9.46 13.10 1.87
CA LEU A 113 9.18 12.08 2.90
C LEU A 113 8.23 10.99 2.39
N LEU A 114 7.40 11.28 1.37
CA LEU A 114 6.43 10.34 0.84
C LEU A 114 6.98 9.51 -0.33
N ILE A 115 8.15 9.86 -0.88
CA ILE A 115 8.77 9.13 -2.02
C ILE A 115 8.86 7.62 -1.76
N PRO A 116 9.32 7.12 -0.59
CA PRO A 116 9.41 5.68 -0.36
C PRO A 116 8.08 4.92 -0.48
N VAL A 117 6.94 5.59 -0.26
CA VAL A 117 5.60 4.97 -0.38
C VAL A 117 5.23 4.73 -1.84
N PHE A 118 5.73 5.57 -2.74
CA PHE A 118 5.38 5.54 -4.15
C PHE A 118 6.30 4.66 -4.99
N VAL A 119 7.49 4.33 -4.49
CA VAL A 119 8.39 3.39 -5.16
C VAL A 119 8.01 1.96 -4.76
N SER A 120 7.96 1.05 -5.74
CA SER A 120 7.66 -0.36 -5.46
C SER A 120 8.70 -0.98 -4.50
N PRO A 121 8.30 -1.75 -3.48
CA PRO A 121 9.22 -2.50 -2.63
C PRO A 121 10.14 -3.44 -3.41
N MET A 122 9.71 -3.96 -4.56
CA MET A 122 10.53 -4.79 -5.45
C MET A 122 11.65 -3.98 -6.13
N VAL A 123 11.34 -2.74 -6.51
CA VAL A 123 12.31 -1.80 -7.08
C VAL A 123 13.33 -1.42 -6.01
N LEU A 124 12.87 -1.03 -4.82
CA LEU A 124 13.74 -0.66 -3.70
C LEU A 124 14.66 -1.82 -3.29
N SER A 125 14.13 -3.04 -3.18
CA SER A 125 14.91 -4.21 -2.78
C SER A 125 16.04 -4.52 -3.75
N PHE A 126 15.76 -4.49 -5.06
CA PHE A 126 16.79 -4.65 -6.08
C PHE A 126 17.84 -3.53 -6.02
N GLY A 127 17.40 -2.29 -5.78
CA GLY A 127 18.30 -1.16 -5.57
C GLY A 127 19.28 -1.38 -4.42
N TYR A 128 18.81 -1.90 -3.27
CA TYR A 128 19.67 -2.23 -2.14
C TYR A 128 20.69 -3.33 -2.47
N VAL A 129 20.31 -4.34 -3.27
CA VAL A 129 21.25 -5.38 -3.72
C VAL A 129 22.42 -4.78 -4.48
N VAL A 130 22.15 -3.92 -5.47
CA VAL A 130 23.21 -3.30 -6.26
C VAL A 130 23.99 -2.28 -5.43
N ALA A 131 23.32 -1.54 -4.56
CA ALA A 131 23.93 -0.44 -3.83
C ALA A 131 24.78 -0.91 -2.64
N ALA A 132 24.21 -1.78 -1.81
CA ALA A 132 24.75 -2.16 -0.51
C ALA A 132 24.88 -3.69 -0.33
N GLY A 133 24.67 -4.48 -1.39
CA GLY A 133 25.03 -5.91 -1.40
C GLY A 133 26.54 -6.13 -1.21
N PRO A 134 27.01 -7.38 -1.07
CA PRO A 134 28.42 -7.69 -0.84
C PRO A 134 29.37 -7.09 -1.89
N VAL A 135 28.94 -7.07 -3.16
CA VAL A 135 29.66 -6.44 -4.29
C VAL A 135 29.01 -5.12 -4.74
N GLY A 136 28.18 -4.52 -3.88
CA GLY A 136 27.54 -3.26 -4.16
C GLY A 136 28.52 -2.10 -4.07
N PHE A 137 28.32 -1.04 -4.87
CA PHE A 137 29.31 0.03 -4.97
C PHE A 137 29.51 0.78 -3.64
N TYR A 138 28.48 0.98 -2.81
CA TYR A 138 28.69 1.55 -1.48
C TYR A 138 29.48 0.59 -0.58
N SER A 139 29.28 -0.73 -0.70
CA SER A 139 30.03 -1.73 0.05
C SER A 139 31.49 -1.77 -0.37
N VAL A 140 31.77 -1.77 -1.68
CA VAL A 140 33.13 -1.73 -2.22
C VAL A 140 33.84 -0.45 -1.79
N TRP A 141 33.23 0.73 -1.99
CA TRP A 141 33.84 2.00 -1.57
C TRP A 141 34.09 2.07 -0.07
N PHE A 142 33.17 1.56 0.74
CA PHE A 142 33.36 1.52 2.18
C PHE A 142 34.48 0.54 2.58
N GLY A 143 34.54 -0.62 1.92
CA GLY A 143 35.62 -1.60 2.08
C GLY A 143 36.99 -1.01 1.73
N ASP A 144 37.10 -0.28 0.62
CA ASP A 144 38.34 0.37 0.18
C ASP A 144 38.80 1.45 1.16
N LEU A 145 37.86 2.20 1.74
CA LEU A 145 38.16 3.29 2.67
C LEU A 145 38.44 2.81 4.10
N PHE A 146 37.78 1.75 4.56
CA PHE A 146 37.77 1.34 5.97
C PHE A 146 38.25 -0.09 6.23
N GLY A 147 38.61 -0.85 5.20
CA GLY A 147 39.16 -2.21 5.31
C GLY A 147 38.13 -3.32 5.56
N GLY A 148 36.83 -3.04 5.44
CA GLY A 148 35.76 -4.02 5.59
C GLY A 148 34.36 -3.41 5.59
N VAL A 149 33.34 -4.23 5.40
CA VAL A 149 31.93 -3.79 5.28
C VAL A 149 31.14 -4.21 6.53
N PRO A 150 30.55 -3.27 7.29
CA PRO A 150 29.91 -3.59 8.57
C PRO A 150 28.44 -4.02 8.42
N TRP A 151 27.91 -4.08 7.19
CA TRP A 151 26.53 -4.44 6.90
C TRP A 151 26.42 -5.67 6.02
N ASN A 152 25.28 -6.35 6.17
CA ASN A 152 24.86 -7.43 5.28
C ASN A 152 23.37 -7.22 4.97
N VAL A 153 23.04 -6.80 3.75
CA VAL A 153 21.65 -6.49 3.35
C VAL A 153 20.74 -7.72 3.26
N TYR A 154 21.32 -8.92 3.24
CA TYR A 154 20.59 -10.18 3.16
C TYR A 154 20.21 -10.74 4.53
N SER A 155 20.81 -10.23 5.61
CA SER A 155 20.47 -10.68 6.96
C SER A 155 19.04 -10.30 7.32
N LEU A 156 18.36 -11.17 8.09
CA LEU A 156 16.99 -10.93 8.54
C LEU A 156 16.84 -9.60 9.31
N THR A 157 17.87 -9.19 10.06
CA THR A 157 17.90 -7.91 10.78
C THR A 157 17.96 -6.72 9.84
N SER A 158 18.76 -6.78 8.77
CA SER A 158 18.82 -5.74 7.75
C SER A 158 17.54 -5.65 6.95
N ILE A 159 16.91 -6.79 6.62
CA ILE A 159 15.60 -6.82 5.96
C ILE A 159 14.55 -6.12 6.82
N ALA A 160 14.50 -6.43 8.13
CA ALA A 160 13.59 -5.78 9.07
C ALA A 160 13.89 -4.27 9.21
N ALA A 161 15.16 -3.88 9.19
CA ALA A 161 15.57 -2.48 9.25
C ALA A 161 15.18 -1.70 7.99
N ILE A 162 15.47 -2.23 6.81
CA ILE A 162 15.10 -1.64 5.51
C ILE A 162 13.58 -1.54 5.39
N ALA A 163 12.85 -2.61 5.74
CA ALA A 163 11.39 -2.59 5.80
C ALA A 163 10.88 -1.50 6.76
N GLY A 164 11.43 -1.43 7.98
CA GLY A 164 11.12 -0.39 8.97
C GLY A 164 11.31 1.03 8.43
N LEU A 165 12.49 1.31 7.90
CA LEU A 165 12.87 2.62 7.41
C LEU A 165 12.02 3.07 6.22
N THR A 166 11.76 2.16 5.27
CA THR A 166 10.91 2.44 4.10
C THR A 166 9.43 2.64 4.45
N HIS A 167 8.96 2.13 5.60
CA HIS A 167 7.58 2.26 6.05
C HIS A 167 7.33 3.40 7.05
N VAL A 168 8.37 4.11 7.50
CA VAL A 168 8.29 5.36 8.29
C VAL A 168 7.22 6.34 7.76
N PRO A 169 7.09 6.58 6.44
CA PRO A 169 6.13 7.55 5.93
C PRO A 169 4.66 7.17 6.18
N HIS A 170 4.36 5.88 6.32
CA HIS A 170 3.00 5.41 6.63
C HIS A 170 2.59 5.92 8.01
N VAL A 171 3.47 5.79 9.02
CA VAL A 171 3.22 6.30 10.37
C VAL A 171 3.16 7.83 10.36
N TYR A 172 4.10 8.48 9.65
CA TYR A 172 4.13 9.93 9.48
C TYR A 172 2.80 10.49 9.00
N LEU A 173 2.16 9.89 7.99
CA LEU A 173 0.89 10.37 7.43
C LEU A 173 -0.23 10.41 8.48
N TYR A 174 -0.39 9.36 9.28
CA TYR A 174 -1.44 9.31 10.30
C TYR A 174 -1.11 10.17 11.53
N ALA A 175 0.16 10.16 11.97
CA ALA A 175 0.60 10.95 13.11
C ALA A 175 0.55 12.46 12.81
N SER A 176 0.96 12.88 11.61
CA SER A 176 0.93 14.29 11.19
C SER A 176 -0.50 14.79 11.03
N ALA A 177 -1.41 14.00 10.47
CA ALA A 177 -2.83 14.36 10.39
C ALA A 177 -3.47 14.52 11.78
N ALA A 178 -3.15 13.61 12.71
CA ALA A 178 -3.59 13.73 14.10
C ALA A 178 -3.02 14.99 14.77
N LEU A 179 -1.72 15.25 14.62
CA LEU A 179 -1.08 16.47 15.14
C LEU A 179 -1.69 17.74 14.55
N LYS A 180 -1.93 17.81 13.25
CA LYS A 180 -2.53 18.99 12.58
C LYS A 180 -3.94 19.30 13.11
N ASN A 181 -4.70 18.28 13.51
CA ASN A 181 -6.05 18.42 14.05
C ASN A 181 -6.10 18.78 15.55
N LEU A 182 -4.98 18.71 16.28
CA LEU A 182 -4.91 19.10 17.69
C LEU A 182 -4.66 20.60 17.83
N GLY A 183 -5.51 21.30 18.58
CA GLY A 183 -5.31 22.72 18.92
C GLY A 183 -4.00 22.94 19.69
N SER A 184 -3.35 24.10 19.50
CA SER A 184 -2.10 24.43 20.20
C SER A 184 -2.31 24.85 21.66
N ASP A 185 -3.54 25.06 22.10
CA ASP A 185 -3.88 25.61 23.41
C ASP A 185 -3.25 24.84 24.59
N VAL A 186 -3.27 23.50 24.55
CA VAL A 186 -2.70 22.65 25.61
C VAL A 186 -1.17 22.69 25.61
N GLU A 187 -0.55 22.75 24.42
CA GLU A 187 0.90 22.88 24.27
C GLU A 187 1.38 24.27 24.71
N GLU A 188 0.61 25.32 24.40
CA GLU A 188 0.86 26.68 24.85
C GLU A 188 0.70 26.82 26.36
N ALA A 189 -0.32 26.20 26.97
CA ALA A 189 -0.48 26.16 28.42
C ALA A 189 0.70 25.45 29.12
N ALA A 190 1.18 24.34 28.56
CA ALA A 190 2.36 23.65 29.07
C ALA A 190 3.61 24.53 28.98
N ARG A 191 3.79 25.25 27.87
CA ARG A 191 4.88 26.21 27.67
C ARG A 191 4.84 27.38 28.65
N MET A 192 3.66 27.97 28.87
CA MET A 192 3.46 29.04 29.86
C MET A 192 3.73 28.54 31.28
N SER A 193 3.56 27.24 31.53
CA SER A 193 3.91 26.57 32.79
C SER A 193 5.40 26.16 32.89
N GLY A 194 6.25 26.57 31.93
CA GLY A 194 7.68 26.30 31.95
C GLY A 194 8.13 24.99 31.30
N ALA A 195 7.26 24.28 30.57
CA ALA A 195 7.65 23.06 29.85
C ALA A 195 8.60 23.37 28.67
N SER A 196 9.69 22.62 28.55
CA SER A 196 10.59 22.65 27.39
C SER A 196 9.94 21.99 26.17
N ALA A 197 10.47 22.24 24.96
CA ALA A 197 9.93 21.64 23.73
C ALA A 197 9.89 20.10 23.77
N LEU A 198 10.87 19.46 24.41
CA LEU A 198 10.89 18.01 24.58
C LEU A 198 9.81 17.51 25.56
N ARG A 199 9.58 18.23 26.67
CA ARG A 199 8.47 17.91 27.60
C ARG A 199 7.12 18.11 26.93
N VAL A 200 6.94 19.16 26.14
CA VAL A 200 5.73 19.34 25.33
C VAL A 200 5.56 18.16 24.36
N ALA A 201 6.63 17.75 23.68
CA ALA A 201 6.57 16.62 22.75
C ALA A 201 6.18 15.30 23.44
N LEU A 202 6.83 14.95 24.56
CA LEU A 202 6.69 13.66 25.23
C LEU A 202 5.50 13.59 26.19
N ASP A 203 5.20 14.67 26.90
CA ASP A 203 4.20 14.66 27.99
C ASP A 203 2.83 15.22 27.53
N VAL A 204 2.79 15.95 26.41
CA VAL A 204 1.56 16.57 25.89
C VAL A 204 1.21 16.01 24.51
N SER A 205 2.01 16.29 23.49
CA SER A 205 1.66 15.95 22.10
C SER A 205 1.64 14.44 21.86
N LEU A 206 2.62 13.69 22.38
CA LEU A 206 2.72 12.24 22.19
C LEU A 206 1.53 11.48 22.79
N PRO A 207 1.12 11.69 24.06
CA PRO A 207 -0.07 11.06 24.64
C PRO A 207 -1.35 11.38 23.86
N MET A 208 -1.49 12.62 23.36
CA MET A 208 -2.65 13.04 22.58
C MET A 208 -2.72 12.36 21.20
N VAL A 209 -1.57 12.01 20.61
CA VAL A 209 -1.48 11.35 19.31
C VAL A 209 -1.34 9.83 19.44
N MET A 210 -1.18 9.30 20.65
CA MET A 210 -1.05 7.88 20.95
C MET A 210 -2.13 6.99 20.27
N PRO A 211 -3.42 7.37 20.20
CA PRO A 211 -4.41 6.58 19.47
C PRO A 211 -4.07 6.42 17.97
N ALA A 212 -3.55 7.46 17.33
CA ALA A 212 -3.11 7.42 15.93
C ALA A 212 -1.81 6.62 15.77
N LEU A 213 -0.91 6.67 16.75
CA LEU A 213 0.30 5.86 16.75
C LEU A 213 0.01 4.37 16.95
N LEU A 214 -0.91 4.00 17.85
CA LEU A 214 -1.36 2.62 18.04
C LEU A 214 -2.01 2.08 16.76
N TYR A 215 -2.85 2.90 16.12
CA TYR A 215 -3.41 2.56 14.81
C TYR A 215 -2.31 2.32 13.76
N SER A 216 -1.32 3.21 13.71
CA SER A 216 -0.20 3.11 12.77
C SER A 216 0.70 1.92 13.06
N ALA A 217 0.88 1.56 14.34
CA ALA A 217 1.62 0.39 14.77
C ALA A 217 0.97 -0.89 14.28
N VAL A 218 -0.35 -1.03 14.45
CA VAL A 218 -1.11 -2.18 13.90
C VAL A 218 -1.04 -2.20 12.37
N LEU A 219 -1.17 -1.03 11.71
CA LEU A 219 -1.05 -0.93 10.25
C LEU A 219 0.30 -1.44 9.75
N VAL A 220 1.40 -0.94 10.33
CA VAL A 220 2.76 -1.31 9.94
C VAL A 220 3.03 -2.76 10.27
N PHE A 221 2.70 -3.23 11.47
CA PHE A 221 2.85 -4.64 11.81
C PHE A 221 2.16 -5.57 10.79
N PHE A 222 0.93 -5.22 10.43
CA PHE A 222 0.17 -5.91 9.39
C PHE A 222 0.86 -5.86 8.02
N LEU A 223 1.32 -4.68 7.55
CA LEU A 223 2.09 -4.56 6.31
C LEU A 223 3.38 -5.41 6.32
N GLY A 224 3.97 -5.63 7.50
CA GLY A 224 5.18 -6.45 7.65
C GLY A 224 4.90 -7.94 7.48
N PHE A 225 3.71 -8.40 7.88
CA PHE A 225 3.25 -9.75 7.57
C PHE A 225 2.99 -9.97 6.07
N GLU A 226 2.61 -8.92 5.35
CA GLU A 226 2.33 -8.94 3.91
C GLU A 226 3.58 -8.70 3.05
N ILE A 227 4.77 -8.53 3.66
CA ILE A 227 5.96 -8.13 2.93
C ILE A 227 6.38 -9.24 1.95
N PHE A 228 6.41 -8.89 0.67
CA PHE A 228 6.72 -9.85 -0.39
C PHE A 228 7.97 -9.45 -1.18
N GLY A 229 7.97 -8.31 -1.88
CA GLY A 229 9.06 -7.92 -2.79
C GLY A 229 10.41 -7.67 -2.11
N LEU A 230 10.40 -7.10 -0.90
CA LEU A 230 11.63 -6.96 -0.11
C LEU A 230 12.18 -8.32 0.33
N ALA A 231 11.32 -9.21 0.85
CA ALA A 231 11.73 -10.54 1.28
C ALA A 231 12.13 -11.45 0.12
N LEU A 232 11.48 -11.34 -1.04
CA LEU A 232 11.80 -12.13 -2.22
C LEU A 232 13.20 -11.83 -2.77
N VAL A 233 13.64 -10.57 -2.71
CA VAL A 233 14.93 -10.15 -3.29
C VAL A 233 16.05 -10.20 -2.26
N LEU A 234 15.80 -9.70 -1.05
CA LEU A 234 16.83 -9.63 0.00
C LEU A 234 16.91 -10.91 0.84
N GLY A 235 15.81 -11.63 1.02
CA GLY A 235 15.78 -12.85 1.84
C GLY A 235 16.26 -14.09 1.09
N ASP A 236 16.09 -14.13 -0.23
CA ASP A 236 16.39 -15.31 -1.05
C ASP A 236 17.87 -15.77 -0.98
N PRO A 237 18.88 -14.88 -1.06
CA PRO A 237 20.30 -15.29 -1.04
C PRO A 237 20.73 -16.06 0.21
N GLU A 238 20.13 -15.79 1.36
CA GLU A 238 20.39 -16.50 2.62
C GLU A 238 19.28 -17.48 3.02
N GLY A 239 18.28 -17.70 2.15
CA GLY A 239 17.17 -18.61 2.42
C GLY A 239 16.16 -18.14 3.47
N HIS A 240 16.09 -16.82 3.75
CA HIS A 240 15.09 -16.25 4.66
C HIS A 240 13.72 -16.19 3.97
N LEU A 241 12.95 -17.27 4.14
CA LEU A 241 11.55 -17.30 3.71
C LEU A 241 10.67 -16.51 4.67
N VAL A 242 9.67 -15.82 4.13
CA VAL A 242 8.48 -15.32 4.83
C VAL A 242 7.23 -16.01 4.27
N LEU A 243 6.08 -15.94 4.95
CA LEU A 243 4.86 -16.64 4.52
C LEU A 243 4.46 -16.34 3.07
N ALA A 244 4.61 -15.08 2.64
CA ALA A 244 4.33 -14.69 1.25
C ALA A 244 5.28 -15.36 0.24
N THR A 245 6.59 -15.40 0.52
CA THR A 245 7.56 -16.05 -0.37
C THR A 245 7.48 -17.57 -0.31
N TYR A 246 7.12 -18.15 0.85
CA TYR A 246 6.87 -19.58 1.00
C TYR A 246 5.69 -20.01 0.10
N LEU A 247 4.58 -19.28 0.16
CA LEU A 247 3.44 -19.49 -0.73
C LEU A 247 3.83 -19.38 -2.20
N TYR A 248 4.60 -18.34 -2.56
CA TYR A 248 5.05 -18.11 -3.94
C TYR A 248 5.92 -19.28 -4.46
N LYS A 249 6.84 -19.80 -3.63
CA LYS A 249 7.76 -20.86 -4.03
C LYS A 249 7.18 -22.26 -3.96
N LEU A 250 6.00 -22.44 -3.36
CA LEU A 250 5.39 -23.75 -3.18
C LEU A 250 5.14 -24.47 -4.52
N THR A 251 4.79 -23.72 -5.56
CA THR A 251 4.63 -24.25 -6.92
C THR A 251 5.95 -24.79 -7.49
N ASN A 252 7.07 -24.12 -7.22
CA ASN A 252 8.38 -24.55 -7.71
C ASN A 252 8.91 -25.76 -6.94
N LYS A 253 8.62 -25.88 -5.64
CA LYS A 253 9.05 -27.00 -4.80
C LYS A 253 8.50 -28.36 -5.26
N LEU A 254 7.26 -28.38 -5.74
CA LEU A 254 6.53 -29.61 -6.04
C LEU A 254 6.46 -29.93 -7.55
N GLY A 255 7.04 -29.08 -8.40
CA GLY A 255 7.03 -29.22 -9.86
C GLY A 255 5.63 -29.14 -10.50
N THR A 256 4.57 -28.98 -9.70
CA THR A 256 3.17 -28.89 -10.12
C THR A 256 2.43 -27.85 -9.28
N PRO A 257 1.46 -27.11 -9.86
CA PRO A 257 0.62 -26.19 -9.11
C PRO A 257 -0.25 -26.91 -8.05
N SER A 258 0.19 -26.89 -6.80
CA SER A 258 -0.51 -27.47 -5.65
C SER A 258 -1.52 -26.49 -5.05
N TYR A 259 -2.62 -26.24 -5.77
CA TYR A 259 -3.62 -25.22 -5.40
C TYR A 259 -4.20 -25.37 -3.99
N HIS A 260 -4.47 -26.61 -3.56
CA HIS A 260 -4.91 -26.92 -2.20
C HIS A 260 -3.91 -26.48 -1.12
N LEU A 261 -2.61 -26.72 -1.30
CA LEU A 261 -1.58 -26.28 -0.36
C LEU A 261 -1.48 -24.76 -0.35
N MET A 262 -1.49 -24.11 -1.52
CA MET A 262 -1.46 -22.65 -1.61
C MET A 262 -2.68 -22.03 -0.90
N ALA A 263 -3.86 -22.65 -1.03
CA ALA A 263 -5.07 -22.22 -0.35
C ALA A 263 -4.95 -22.36 1.17
N ALA A 264 -4.40 -23.46 1.68
CA ALA A 264 -4.19 -23.65 3.11
C ALA A 264 -3.22 -22.62 3.70
N VAL A 265 -2.10 -22.32 3.03
CA VAL A 265 -1.19 -21.22 3.43
C VAL A 265 -1.92 -19.88 3.40
N ALA A 266 -2.72 -19.62 2.36
CA ALA A 266 -3.51 -18.40 2.23
C ALA A 266 -4.50 -18.24 3.40
N VAL A 267 -5.18 -19.31 3.81
CA VAL A 267 -6.07 -19.32 4.97
C VAL A 267 -5.29 -19.04 6.26
N CYS A 268 -4.10 -19.61 6.46
CA CYS A 268 -3.27 -19.31 7.62
C CYS A 268 -2.88 -17.82 7.67
N ILE A 269 -2.52 -17.21 6.53
CA ILE A 269 -2.22 -15.78 6.46
C ILE A 269 -3.48 -14.94 6.77
N ILE A 270 -4.63 -15.27 6.16
CA ILE A 270 -5.91 -14.60 6.39
C ILE A 270 -6.34 -14.69 7.88
N ALA A 271 -6.09 -15.83 8.52
CA ALA A 271 -6.39 -16.05 9.93
C ALA A 271 -5.57 -15.13 10.86
N VAL A 272 -4.39 -14.68 10.42
CA VAL A 272 -3.57 -13.69 11.15
C VAL A 272 -3.97 -12.26 10.78
N THR A 273 -4.21 -11.97 9.50
CA THR A 273 -4.43 -10.59 9.02
C THR A 273 -5.82 -10.05 9.34
N VAL A 274 -6.89 -10.87 9.28
CA VAL A 274 -8.26 -10.42 9.57
C VAL A 274 -8.40 -9.89 11.00
N PRO A 275 -7.92 -10.58 12.06
CA PRO A 275 -7.90 -10.02 13.41
C PRO A 275 -7.16 -8.70 13.53
N LEU A 276 -6.02 -8.53 12.83
CA LEU A 276 -5.26 -7.28 12.83
C LEU A 276 -6.04 -6.12 12.20
N VAL A 277 -6.72 -6.36 11.08
CA VAL A 277 -7.58 -5.34 10.42
C VAL A 277 -8.79 -5.01 11.30
N MET A 278 -9.38 -6.00 11.98
CA MET A 278 -10.48 -5.76 12.93
C MET A 278 -10.02 -4.95 14.14
N LEU A 279 -8.85 -5.27 14.69
CA LEU A 279 -8.22 -4.51 15.78
C LEU A 279 -7.94 -3.07 15.33
N GLN A 280 -7.35 -2.90 14.15
CA GLN A 280 -7.07 -1.60 13.55
C GLN A 280 -8.35 -0.74 13.45
N ARG A 281 -9.45 -1.33 12.96
CA ARG A 281 -10.75 -0.65 12.88
C ARG A 281 -11.29 -0.28 14.26
N HIS A 282 -11.16 -1.18 15.24
CA HIS A 282 -11.61 -0.93 16.61
C HIS A 282 -10.88 0.28 17.23
N LEU A 283 -9.57 0.38 17.01
CA LEU A 283 -8.74 1.50 17.48
C LEU A 283 -9.19 2.84 16.85
N MET A 284 -9.49 2.87 15.54
CA MET A 284 -9.98 4.09 14.88
C MET A 284 -11.32 4.59 15.41
N LYS A 285 -12.26 3.69 15.74
CA LYS A 285 -13.57 4.09 16.28
C LYS A 285 -13.46 4.85 17.59
N ASN A 286 -12.45 4.54 18.39
CA ASN A 286 -12.19 5.22 19.65
C ASN A 286 -11.32 6.48 19.47
N ALA A 287 -10.50 6.57 18.43
CA ALA A 287 -9.68 7.76 18.15
C ALA A 287 -10.52 9.05 17.99
N ALA A 288 -11.72 8.95 17.41
CA ALA A 288 -12.65 10.08 17.29
C ALA A 288 -13.16 10.63 18.65
N LYS A 289 -13.03 9.85 19.74
CA LYS A 289 -13.40 10.30 21.10
C LYS A 289 -12.32 11.17 21.76
N TYR A 290 -11.09 11.14 21.26
CA TYR A 290 -9.94 11.88 21.82
C TYR A 290 -9.73 13.26 21.16
N VAL A 291 -10.52 13.61 20.13
CA VAL A 291 -10.52 14.97 19.55
C VAL A 291 -11.47 15.85 20.36
N SER A 292 -10.94 16.46 21.43
CA SER A 292 -11.72 17.26 22.39
C SER A 292 -11.73 18.78 22.12
N VAL A 293 -11.34 19.26 20.93
CA VAL A 293 -11.42 20.70 20.61
C VAL A 293 -12.08 20.96 19.26
N LYS A 294 -13.23 21.62 19.31
CA LYS A 294 -13.97 22.19 18.18
C LYS A 294 -13.54 23.65 17.94
N GLY A 295 -13.54 24.06 16.67
CA GLY A 295 -14.00 25.39 16.25
C GLY A 295 -13.03 26.58 16.36
N LYS A 296 -11.79 26.43 16.84
CA LYS A 296 -10.77 27.48 16.72
C LYS A 296 -9.53 26.93 16.02
N ALA A 297 -9.36 27.33 14.77
CA ALA A 297 -8.07 27.27 14.09
C ALA A 297 -7.12 28.27 14.79
N GLY A 298 -6.56 27.87 15.92
CA GLY A 298 -5.45 28.59 16.54
C GLY A 298 -4.28 28.60 15.56
N ARG A 299 -3.72 29.79 15.30
CA ARG A 299 -2.55 29.91 14.44
C ARG A 299 -1.38 29.20 15.13
N GLN A 300 -1.04 28.00 14.65
CA GLN A 300 0.04 27.20 15.20
C GLN A 300 1.34 28.03 15.20
N ARG A 301 1.89 28.31 16.39
CA ARG A 301 3.22 28.89 16.52
C ARG A 301 4.23 27.74 16.55
N PRO A 302 5.16 27.65 15.58
CA PRO A 302 6.15 26.58 15.57
C PRO A 302 7.05 26.66 16.81
N LEU A 303 7.37 25.50 17.37
CA LEU A 303 8.31 25.36 18.47
C LEU A 303 9.74 25.62 17.96
N PRO A 304 10.45 26.62 18.50
CA PRO A 304 11.81 26.91 18.08
C PRO A 304 12.78 25.82 18.57
N LEU A 305 13.44 25.13 17.64
CA LEU A 305 14.49 24.14 17.91
C LEU A 305 15.87 24.79 18.16
N GLY A 306 16.05 26.06 17.78
CA GLY A 306 17.35 26.72 17.90
C GLY A 306 18.40 26.05 17.01
N ALA A 307 19.56 25.70 17.54
CA ALA A 307 20.63 25.03 16.79
C ALA A 307 20.27 23.58 16.40
N TRP A 308 19.40 22.92 17.16
CA TRP A 308 18.98 21.53 16.93
C TRP A 308 18.20 21.34 15.61
N ARG A 309 17.71 22.43 15.00
CA ARG A 309 17.03 22.38 13.71
C ARG A 309 17.91 21.78 12.60
N TRP A 310 19.22 22.02 12.66
CA TRP A 310 20.18 21.52 11.67
C TRP A 310 20.50 20.05 11.89
N LEU A 311 20.60 19.61 13.15
CA LEU A 311 20.73 18.19 13.46
C LEU A 311 19.48 17.42 13.01
N ALA A 312 18.29 17.94 13.31
CA ALA A 312 17.04 17.34 12.85
C ALA A 312 16.97 17.25 11.32
N ALA A 313 17.34 18.32 10.61
CA ALA A 313 17.42 18.32 9.16
C ALA A 313 18.45 17.31 8.62
N ALA A 314 19.62 17.19 9.26
CA ALA A 314 20.65 16.22 8.90
C ALA A 314 20.19 14.78 9.11
N LEU A 315 19.48 14.49 10.21
CA LEU A 315 18.91 13.17 10.47
C LEU A 315 17.84 12.79 9.43
N ILE A 316 16.97 13.74 9.06
CA ILE A 316 15.96 13.53 8.01
C ILE A 316 16.65 13.32 6.65
N ALA A 317 17.68 14.10 6.34
CA ALA A 317 18.48 13.93 5.12
C ALA A 317 19.20 12.57 5.10
N GLY A 318 19.74 12.11 6.23
CA GLY A 318 20.35 10.78 6.36
C GLY A 318 19.33 9.66 6.16
N TRP A 319 18.14 9.79 6.73
CA TRP A 319 17.05 8.83 6.51
C TRP A 319 16.60 8.81 5.03
N LEU A 320 16.42 9.97 4.39
CA LEU A 320 16.11 10.07 2.95
C LEU A 320 17.24 9.49 2.10
N PHE A 321 18.49 9.72 2.48
CA PHE A 321 19.64 9.13 1.80
C PHE A 321 19.55 7.60 1.83
N LEU A 322 19.37 7.01 3.01
CA LEU A 322 19.29 5.55 3.18
C LEU A 322 18.07 4.92 2.50
N THR A 323 16.91 5.59 2.52
CA THR A 323 15.64 5.03 2.02
C THR A 323 15.35 5.31 0.56
N VAL A 324 15.89 6.40 0.01
CA VAL A 324 15.62 6.84 -1.36
C VAL A 324 16.91 6.83 -2.17
N VAL A 325 17.95 7.55 -1.74
CA VAL A 325 19.15 7.74 -2.56
C VAL A 325 19.91 6.44 -2.75
N VAL A 326 20.16 5.68 -1.68
CA VAL A 326 20.88 4.40 -1.75
C VAL A 326 20.24 3.43 -2.76
N PRO A 327 18.96 3.01 -2.61
CA PRO A 327 18.39 2.07 -3.56
C PRO A 327 18.24 2.67 -4.97
N LEU A 328 17.80 3.93 -5.13
CA LEU A 328 17.61 4.51 -6.46
C LEU A 328 18.92 4.71 -7.22
N SER A 329 20.01 5.08 -6.52
CA SER A 329 21.34 5.16 -7.15
C SER A 329 21.83 3.81 -7.64
N GLY A 330 21.53 2.71 -6.92
CA GLY A 330 21.88 1.37 -7.39
C GLY A 330 21.13 0.95 -8.63
N ILE A 331 19.83 1.24 -8.70
CA ILE A 331 19.04 0.94 -9.90
C ILE A 331 19.52 1.78 -11.09
N ALA A 332 19.74 3.08 -10.87
CA ALA A 332 20.22 3.99 -11.90
C ALA A 332 21.57 3.52 -12.45
N LEU A 333 22.53 3.23 -11.58
CA LEU A 333 23.84 2.74 -11.98
C LEU A 333 23.72 1.41 -12.74
N ARG A 334 23.02 0.42 -12.16
CA ARG A 334 22.90 -0.91 -12.75
C ARG A 334 22.28 -0.88 -14.15
N SER A 335 21.36 0.05 -14.39
CA SER A 335 20.67 0.19 -15.68
C SER A 335 21.57 0.66 -16.83
N VAL A 336 22.73 1.25 -16.51
CA VAL A 336 23.65 1.83 -17.49
C VAL A 336 25.03 1.15 -17.54
N VAL A 337 25.19 0.00 -16.87
CA VAL A 337 26.45 -0.76 -16.86
C VAL A 337 26.23 -2.24 -17.20
N ASN A 338 27.20 -2.86 -17.87
CA ASN A 338 27.18 -4.29 -18.18
C ASN A 338 27.41 -5.15 -16.92
N TYR A 339 28.37 -4.78 -16.09
CA TYR A 339 28.70 -5.41 -14.83
C TYR A 339 29.21 -4.36 -13.84
N TRP A 340 29.19 -4.69 -12.55
CA TRP A 340 29.63 -3.84 -11.45
C TRP A 340 30.30 -4.69 -10.38
N GLY A 341 31.11 -4.07 -9.53
CA GLY A 341 31.77 -4.74 -8.41
C GLY A 341 33.20 -4.25 -8.21
N GLU A 342 33.94 -4.99 -7.40
CA GLU A 342 35.32 -4.71 -7.04
C GLU A 342 36.24 -4.76 -8.28
N GLY A 343 37.12 -3.75 -8.42
CA GLY A 343 38.06 -3.65 -9.55
C GLY A 343 37.45 -3.23 -10.89
N VAL A 344 36.15 -2.91 -10.95
CA VAL A 344 35.49 -2.50 -12.20
C VAL A 344 35.60 -0.99 -12.42
N VAL A 345 36.21 -0.60 -13.54
CA VAL A 345 36.22 0.80 -13.99
C VAL A 345 34.90 1.10 -14.70
N LEU A 346 34.05 1.93 -14.08
CA LEU A 346 32.71 2.21 -14.57
C LEU A 346 32.68 2.76 -16.01
N ALA A 347 33.68 3.56 -16.40
CA ALA A 347 33.76 4.17 -17.74
C ALA A 347 33.82 3.14 -18.87
N ASP A 348 34.42 1.98 -18.63
CA ASP A 348 34.65 0.94 -19.64
C ASP A 348 33.44 0.02 -19.85
N VAL A 349 32.48 0.08 -18.92
CA VAL A 349 31.33 -0.84 -18.87
C VAL A 349 30.00 -0.13 -19.11
N LEU A 350 30.02 1.17 -19.42
CA LEU A 350 28.81 1.94 -19.73
C LEU A 350 28.11 1.36 -20.95
N THR A 351 26.80 1.16 -20.83
CA THR A 351 25.95 0.68 -21.92
C THR A 351 24.54 1.23 -21.81
N LEU A 352 23.83 1.27 -22.93
CA LEU A 352 22.38 1.49 -22.99
C LEU A 352 21.66 0.29 -23.62
N ASP A 353 22.36 -0.83 -23.80
CA ASP A 353 21.82 -2.03 -24.45
C ASP A 353 20.68 -2.66 -23.65
N HIS A 354 20.66 -2.49 -22.33
CA HIS A 354 19.56 -2.92 -21.48
C HIS A 354 18.25 -2.21 -21.87
N PHE A 355 18.29 -0.90 -22.10
CA PHE A 355 17.13 -0.15 -22.59
C PHE A 355 16.76 -0.52 -24.03
N ARG A 356 17.75 -0.73 -24.91
CA ARG A 356 17.49 -1.23 -26.27
C ARG A 356 16.79 -2.59 -26.24
N THR A 357 17.18 -3.46 -25.32
CA THR A 357 16.58 -4.78 -25.12
C THR A 357 15.15 -4.65 -24.59
N VAL A 358 14.92 -3.79 -23.60
CA VAL A 358 13.57 -3.51 -23.08
C VAL A 358 12.66 -2.98 -24.19
N PHE A 359 13.13 -2.03 -25.00
CA PHE A 359 12.31 -1.46 -26.07
C PHE A 359 12.20 -2.37 -27.31
N GLY A 360 13.15 -3.28 -27.51
CA GLY A 360 13.14 -4.25 -28.60
C GLY A 360 12.30 -5.50 -28.30
N GLN A 361 12.02 -5.81 -27.03
CA GLN A 361 11.21 -6.96 -26.64
C GLN A 361 9.72 -6.60 -26.53
N PRO A 362 8.84 -7.19 -27.37
CA PRO A 362 7.41 -6.87 -27.37
C PRO A 362 6.73 -7.09 -26.02
N THR A 363 7.14 -8.11 -25.27
CA THR A 363 6.59 -8.45 -23.94
C THR A 363 6.87 -7.35 -22.92
N LEU A 364 8.10 -6.81 -22.89
CA LEU A 364 8.50 -5.75 -21.96
C LEU A 364 7.85 -4.43 -22.33
N MET A 365 7.82 -4.11 -23.63
CA MET A 365 7.11 -2.92 -24.13
C MET A 365 5.62 -2.98 -23.83
N ARG A 366 4.98 -4.15 -23.99
CA ARG A 366 3.57 -4.35 -23.61
C ARG A 366 3.39 -4.17 -22.12
N GLY A 367 4.31 -4.66 -21.29
CA GLY A 367 4.34 -4.41 -19.85
C GLY A 367 4.28 -2.94 -19.48
N ILE A 368 5.09 -2.11 -20.14
CA ILE A 368 5.11 -0.65 -19.94
C ILE A 368 3.77 -0.03 -20.33
N TRP A 369 3.26 -0.35 -21.53
CA TRP A 369 1.99 0.20 -22.01
C TRP A 369 0.80 -0.23 -21.16
N ASN A 370 0.73 -1.51 -20.79
CA ASN A 370 -0.32 -2.05 -19.94
C ASN A 370 -0.30 -1.42 -18.55
N THR A 371 0.89 -1.19 -17.97
CA THR A 371 1.02 -0.49 -16.70
C THR A 371 0.44 0.93 -16.78
N VAL A 372 0.84 1.71 -17.78
CA VAL A 372 0.30 3.06 -18.00
C VAL A 372 -1.21 3.03 -18.27
N LEU A 373 -1.69 2.05 -19.05
CA LEU A 373 -3.09 1.87 -19.39
C LEU A 373 -3.94 1.54 -18.15
N ILE A 374 -3.47 0.63 -17.30
CA ILE A 374 -4.10 0.27 -16.03
C ILE A 374 -4.07 1.47 -15.08
N GLY A 375 -2.95 2.17 -14.96
CA GLY A 375 -2.85 3.36 -14.12
C GLY A 375 -3.86 4.43 -14.53
N VAL A 376 -3.83 4.84 -15.80
CA VAL A 376 -4.61 5.99 -16.31
C VAL A 376 -6.07 5.63 -16.47
N ILE A 377 -6.38 4.66 -17.35
CA ILE A 377 -7.77 4.28 -17.66
C ILE A 377 -8.33 3.40 -16.55
N GLY A 378 -7.58 2.37 -16.14
CA GLY A 378 -8.01 1.46 -15.08
C GLY A 378 -8.21 2.17 -13.75
N GLY A 379 -7.32 3.09 -13.36
CA GLY A 379 -7.48 3.91 -12.16
C GLY A 379 -8.72 4.81 -12.24
N GLY A 380 -9.02 5.37 -13.41
CA GLY A 380 -10.22 6.19 -13.64
C GLY A 380 -11.50 5.37 -13.48
N LEU A 381 -11.54 4.18 -14.06
CA LEU A 381 -12.64 3.23 -13.90
C LEU A 381 -12.79 2.76 -12.45
N ALA A 382 -11.68 2.51 -11.75
CA ALA A 382 -11.69 2.14 -10.33
C ALA A 382 -12.29 3.26 -9.48
N VAL A 383 -11.89 4.52 -9.68
CA VAL A 383 -12.49 5.68 -9.00
C VAL A 383 -13.98 5.82 -9.32
N ALA A 384 -14.41 5.53 -10.55
CA ALA A 384 -15.82 5.50 -10.90
C ALA A 384 -16.59 4.43 -10.10
N CYS A 385 -16.04 3.21 -9.97
CA CYS A 385 -16.59 2.15 -9.13
C CYS A 385 -16.66 2.57 -7.65
N TYR A 386 -15.58 3.15 -7.12
CA TYR A 386 -15.52 3.63 -5.73
C TYR A 386 -16.53 4.75 -5.48
N THR A 387 -16.72 5.64 -6.45
CA THR A 387 -17.72 6.71 -6.39
C THR A 387 -19.13 6.14 -6.37
N ALA A 388 -19.44 5.14 -7.19
CA ALA A 388 -20.72 4.46 -7.17
C ALA A 388 -21.01 3.78 -5.82
N ILE A 389 -20.01 3.11 -5.24
CA ILE A 389 -20.12 2.48 -3.91
C ILE A 389 -20.29 3.55 -2.82
N ALA A 390 -19.52 4.64 -2.89
CA ALA A 390 -19.61 5.73 -1.92
C ALA A 390 -20.98 6.39 -1.93
N PHE A 391 -21.55 6.70 -3.11
CA PHE A 391 -22.91 7.23 -3.20
C PHE A 391 -23.99 6.23 -2.73
N ALA A 392 -23.75 4.92 -2.88
CA ALA A 392 -24.67 3.89 -2.41
C ALA A 392 -24.76 3.81 -0.87
N THR A 393 -23.70 4.20 -0.16
CA THR A 393 -23.64 4.20 1.32
C THR A 393 -23.74 5.60 1.95
N HIS A 394 -23.51 6.66 1.18
CA HIS A 394 -23.46 8.03 1.66
C HIS A 394 -24.76 8.45 2.36
N ARG A 395 -24.64 8.83 3.65
CA ARG A 395 -25.73 9.35 4.50
C ARG A 395 -26.93 8.40 4.64
N GLN A 396 -26.71 7.09 4.55
CA GLN A 396 -27.75 6.07 4.76
C GLN A 396 -27.54 5.35 6.11
N PRO A 397 -28.37 5.61 7.14
CA PRO A 397 -28.20 5.02 8.47
C PRO A 397 -28.81 3.60 8.56
N ASP A 398 -28.51 2.71 7.62
CA ASP A 398 -29.11 1.38 7.53
C ASP A 398 -28.12 0.21 7.68
N GLY A 399 -28.66 -1.00 7.76
CA GLY A 399 -27.85 -2.23 7.87
C GLY A 399 -26.97 -2.50 6.64
N TRP A 400 -27.46 -2.12 5.44
CA TRP A 400 -26.74 -2.30 4.18
C TRP A 400 -25.47 -1.45 4.11
N SER A 401 -25.53 -0.18 4.53
CA SER A 401 -24.34 0.68 4.55
C SER A 401 -23.30 0.17 5.54
N ARG A 402 -23.76 -0.27 6.74
CA ARG A 402 -22.89 -0.95 7.70
C ARG A 402 -22.25 -2.20 7.09
N PHE A 403 -23.01 -3.04 6.39
CA PHE A 403 -22.48 -4.23 5.73
C PHE A 403 -21.39 -3.87 4.72
N VAL A 404 -21.60 -2.88 3.86
CA VAL A 404 -20.58 -2.39 2.91
C VAL A 404 -19.33 -1.88 3.65
N ASP A 405 -19.49 -1.17 4.77
CA ASP A 405 -18.35 -0.71 5.58
C ASP A 405 -17.49 -1.88 6.12
N TYR A 406 -18.09 -3.05 6.38
CA TYR A 406 -17.34 -4.26 6.72
C TYR A 406 -16.75 -4.93 5.48
N LEU A 407 -17.54 -5.06 4.42
CA LEU A 407 -17.17 -5.71 3.17
C LEU A 407 -15.94 -5.06 2.53
N VAL A 408 -15.88 -3.74 2.51
CA VAL A 408 -14.77 -2.97 1.92
C VAL A 408 -13.44 -3.20 2.65
N LEU A 409 -13.48 -3.58 3.94
CA LEU A 409 -12.27 -3.90 4.71
C LEU A 409 -11.75 -5.31 4.44
N VAL A 410 -12.56 -6.19 3.86
CA VAL A 410 -12.18 -7.58 3.63
C VAL A 410 -11.01 -7.70 2.64
N PRO A 411 -11.01 -7.07 1.45
CA PRO A 411 -9.86 -7.10 0.54
C PRO A 411 -8.60 -6.54 1.17
N ARG A 412 -8.73 -5.58 2.10
CA ARG A 412 -7.57 -5.00 2.77
C ARG A 412 -6.82 -6.03 3.62
N ALA A 413 -7.50 -7.05 4.15
CA ALA A 413 -6.90 -8.12 4.94
C ALA A 413 -6.23 -9.21 4.08
N VAL A 414 -6.32 -9.11 2.75
CA VAL A 414 -5.83 -10.12 1.82
C VAL A 414 -4.57 -9.57 1.16
N PRO A 415 -3.37 -10.10 1.49
CA PRO A 415 -2.14 -9.66 0.85
C PRO A 415 -2.26 -9.70 -0.68
N GLY A 416 -1.64 -8.74 -1.36
CA GLY A 416 -1.81 -8.58 -2.81
C GLY A 416 -1.50 -9.86 -3.60
N LEU A 417 -0.48 -10.62 -3.19
CA LEU A 417 -0.15 -11.93 -3.76
C LEU A 417 -1.28 -12.96 -3.62
N LEU A 418 -1.94 -13.01 -2.46
CA LEU A 418 -3.09 -13.90 -2.23
C LEU A 418 -4.29 -13.49 -3.07
N ALA A 419 -4.56 -12.19 -3.15
CA ALA A 419 -5.65 -11.69 -3.97
C ALA A 419 -5.42 -12.03 -5.46
N GLY A 420 -4.18 -11.89 -5.94
CA GLY A 420 -3.80 -12.31 -7.30
C GLY A 420 -4.09 -13.78 -7.57
N LEU A 421 -3.72 -14.66 -6.62
CA LEU A 421 -4.02 -16.09 -6.69
C LEU A 421 -5.54 -16.35 -6.68
N ALA A 422 -6.29 -15.67 -5.81
CA ALA A 422 -7.73 -15.78 -5.71
C ALA A 422 -8.43 -15.39 -7.02
N PHE A 423 -8.00 -14.28 -7.63
CA PHE A 423 -8.52 -13.84 -8.92
C PHE A 423 -8.12 -14.78 -10.06
N LEU A 424 -6.87 -15.27 -10.06
CA LEU A 424 -6.45 -16.31 -11.02
C LEU A 424 -7.44 -17.48 -10.97
N TRP A 425 -7.78 -17.96 -9.79
CA TRP A 425 -8.74 -19.04 -9.60
C TRP A 425 -10.15 -18.66 -10.06
N VAL A 426 -10.66 -17.49 -9.71
CA VAL A 426 -11.97 -17.02 -10.22
C VAL A 426 -12.02 -17.07 -11.75
N PHE A 427 -11.00 -16.57 -12.43
CA PHE A 427 -10.95 -16.62 -13.90
C PHE A 427 -10.73 -18.04 -14.42
N LEU A 428 -9.82 -18.80 -13.83
CA LEU A 428 -9.50 -20.16 -14.27
C LEU A 428 -10.69 -21.12 -14.14
N PHE A 429 -11.51 -20.92 -13.11
CA PHE A 429 -12.47 -21.92 -12.64
C PHE A 429 -13.92 -21.62 -12.97
N ILE A 430 -14.25 -20.35 -13.26
CA ILE A 430 -15.59 -19.98 -13.68
C ILE A 430 -15.59 -19.96 -15.22
N PRO A 431 -16.25 -20.92 -15.91
CA PRO A 431 -16.06 -21.14 -17.35
C PRO A 431 -16.32 -19.89 -18.21
N PHE A 432 -17.33 -19.09 -17.85
CA PHE A 432 -17.65 -17.87 -18.60
C PHE A 432 -16.67 -16.71 -18.36
N LEU A 433 -15.87 -16.76 -17.29
CA LEU A 433 -14.83 -15.78 -16.97
C LEU A 433 -13.43 -16.20 -17.46
N SER A 434 -13.21 -17.48 -17.77
CA SER A 434 -11.93 -18.01 -18.25
C SER A 434 -11.31 -17.25 -19.43
N PRO A 435 -12.08 -16.81 -20.45
CA PRO A 435 -11.52 -16.00 -21.53
C PRO A 435 -10.92 -14.66 -21.08
N LEU A 436 -11.36 -14.12 -19.93
CA LEU A 436 -10.86 -12.85 -19.40
C LEU A 436 -9.48 -13.00 -18.74
N ARG A 437 -9.05 -14.23 -18.40
CA ARG A 437 -7.77 -14.50 -17.75
C ARG A 437 -6.57 -13.96 -18.54
N SER A 438 -6.63 -14.00 -19.87
CA SER A 438 -5.58 -13.51 -20.76
C SER A 438 -5.75 -12.03 -21.16
N THR A 439 -6.68 -11.32 -20.52
CA THR A 439 -6.96 -9.91 -20.81
C THR A 439 -6.55 -9.02 -19.65
N ILE A 440 -6.18 -7.78 -19.96
CA ILE A 440 -5.80 -6.78 -18.95
C ILE A 440 -6.94 -6.49 -17.95
N PHE A 441 -8.18 -6.82 -18.32
CA PHE A 441 -9.35 -6.72 -17.44
C PHE A 441 -9.18 -7.55 -16.17
N ALA A 442 -8.56 -8.73 -16.23
CA ALA A 442 -8.33 -9.56 -15.05
C ALA A 442 -7.43 -8.86 -14.03
N VAL A 443 -6.36 -8.22 -14.51
CA VAL A 443 -5.44 -7.43 -13.68
C VAL A 443 -6.13 -6.20 -13.11
N TRP A 444 -6.87 -5.47 -13.95
CA TRP A 444 -7.63 -4.29 -13.52
C TRP A 444 -8.66 -4.61 -12.44
N LEU A 445 -9.44 -5.69 -12.60
CA LEU A 445 -10.44 -6.10 -11.62
C LEU A 445 -9.77 -6.45 -10.29
N ALA A 446 -8.68 -7.22 -10.33
CA ALA A 446 -7.93 -7.59 -9.13
C ALA A 446 -7.38 -6.36 -8.41
N TYR A 447 -6.78 -5.41 -9.14
CA TYR A 447 -6.25 -4.17 -8.56
C TYR A 447 -7.36 -3.31 -7.96
N THR A 448 -8.49 -3.19 -8.65
CA THR A 448 -9.66 -2.43 -8.18
C THR A 448 -10.20 -2.97 -6.85
N VAL A 449 -10.20 -4.29 -6.68
CA VAL A 449 -10.72 -4.95 -5.48
C VAL A 449 -9.72 -4.90 -4.32
N VAL A 450 -8.44 -5.20 -4.57
CA VAL A 450 -7.38 -5.14 -3.56
C VAL A 450 -7.29 -3.74 -2.94
N TRP A 451 -7.36 -2.72 -3.78
CA TRP A 451 -7.23 -1.32 -3.36
C TRP A 451 -8.57 -0.63 -3.03
N LEU A 452 -9.68 -1.39 -2.99
CA LEU A 452 -11.03 -0.89 -2.74
C LEU A 452 -11.12 -0.06 -1.45
N ALA A 453 -10.54 -0.54 -0.34
CA ALA A 453 -10.57 0.16 0.94
C ALA A 453 -9.89 1.54 0.88
N TYR A 454 -8.76 1.62 0.18
CA TYR A 454 -8.01 2.86 0.02
C TYR A 454 -8.73 3.81 -0.92
N GLY A 455 -9.12 3.34 -2.10
CA GLY A 455 -9.80 4.16 -3.10
C GLY A 455 -11.16 4.68 -2.62
N LEU A 456 -11.95 3.86 -1.92
CA LEU A 456 -13.22 4.31 -1.34
C LEU A 456 -13.00 5.38 -0.27
N ARG A 457 -11.94 5.28 0.53
CA ARG A 457 -11.61 6.30 1.53
C ARG A 457 -11.23 7.63 0.88
N LEU A 458 -10.45 7.61 -0.21
CA LEU A 458 -10.10 8.81 -0.98
C LEU A 458 -11.35 9.52 -1.51
N VAL A 459 -12.27 8.78 -2.14
CA VAL A 459 -13.52 9.34 -2.64
C VAL A 459 -14.44 9.82 -1.51
N SER A 460 -14.55 9.04 -0.43
CA SER A 460 -15.40 9.37 0.72
C SER A 460 -14.93 10.65 1.42
N SER A 461 -13.61 10.89 1.50
CA SER A 461 -13.06 12.12 2.07
C SER A 461 -13.52 13.37 1.32
N SER A 462 -13.65 13.29 0.00
CA SER A 462 -14.15 14.37 -0.85
C SER A 462 -15.66 14.59 -0.67
N LEU A 463 -16.43 13.51 -0.55
CA LEU A 463 -17.88 13.58 -0.30
C LEU A 463 -18.22 14.24 1.04
N LEU A 464 -17.42 13.97 2.09
CA LEU A 464 -17.64 14.54 3.42
C LEU A 464 -17.46 16.06 3.48
N GLN A 465 -16.74 16.65 2.52
CA GLN A 465 -16.55 18.10 2.44
C GLN A 465 -17.80 18.83 1.93
N VAL A 466 -18.73 18.13 1.27
CA VAL A 466 -19.96 18.73 0.74
C VAL A 466 -21.03 18.77 1.82
N GLY A 467 -21.48 19.97 2.19
CA GLY A 467 -22.55 20.19 3.16
C GLY A 467 -23.86 19.49 2.81
N ALA A 468 -24.63 19.06 3.81
CA ALA A 468 -25.93 18.40 3.60
C ALA A 468 -26.99 19.37 3.09
N GLU A 469 -26.87 20.62 3.48
CA GLU A 469 -27.71 21.75 3.11
C GLU A 469 -27.78 21.98 1.59
N LEU A 470 -26.71 21.69 0.83
CA LEU A 470 -26.70 21.83 -0.63
C LEU A 470 -27.60 20.78 -1.31
N GLU A 471 -27.53 19.54 -0.84
CA GLU A 471 -28.41 18.45 -1.32
C GLU A 471 -29.85 18.65 -0.87
N GLU A 472 -30.07 19.20 0.32
CA GLU A 472 -31.38 19.55 0.85
C GLU A 472 -32.04 20.70 0.08
N ALA A 473 -31.29 21.77 -0.21
CA ALA A 473 -31.77 22.88 -1.03
C ALA A 473 -32.18 22.42 -2.42
N ALA A 474 -31.37 21.56 -3.06
CA ALA A 474 -31.71 20.97 -4.35
C ALA A 474 -32.99 20.13 -4.29
N ARG A 475 -33.16 19.34 -3.22
CA ARG A 475 -34.37 18.53 -3.00
C ARG A 475 -35.61 19.39 -2.75
N SER A 476 -35.48 20.48 -2.00
CA SER A 476 -36.55 21.45 -1.78
C SER A 476 -36.94 22.17 -3.07
N ALA A 477 -35.99 22.36 -4.00
CA ALA A 477 -36.23 22.87 -5.35
C ALA A 477 -36.81 21.81 -6.33
N GLY A 478 -37.16 20.61 -5.85
CA GLY A 478 -37.79 19.56 -6.65
C GLY A 478 -36.81 18.54 -7.27
N ALA A 479 -35.51 18.62 -6.98
CA ALA A 479 -34.56 17.61 -7.46
C ALA A 479 -34.75 16.27 -6.71
N SER A 480 -34.71 15.16 -7.45
CA SER A 480 -34.61 13.84 -6.82
C SER A 480 -33.21 13.67 -6.20
N ARG A 481 -33.02 12.81 -5.17
CA ARG A 481 -31.64 12.66 -4.60
C ARG A 481 -30.57 12.22 -5.63
N ALA A 482 -30.95 11.50 -6.70
CA ALA A 482 -30.01 11.12 -7.76
C ALA A 482 -29.64 12.33 -8.63
N ARG A 483 -30.63 13.19 -8.93
CA ARG A 483 -30.41 14.47 -9.61
C ARG A 483 -29.57 15.42 -8.73
N ALA A 484 -29.85 15.50 -7.43
CA ALA A 484 -29.02 16.24 -6.48
C ALA A 484 -27.59 15.69 -6.43
N SER A 485 -27.41 14.36 -6.39
CA SER A 485 -26.06 13.75 -6.39
C SER A 485 -25.30 14.04 -7.69
N ARG A 486 -25.98 13.95 -8.85
CA ARG A 486 -25.37 14.14 -10.18
C ARG A 486 -25.10 15.61 -10.51
N ASP A 487 -26.01 16.50 -10.16
CA ASP A 487 -26.00 17.90 -10.64
C ASP A 487 -25.43 18.85 -9.58
N VAL A 488 -25.39 18.45 -8.30
CA VAL A 488 -24.84 19.25 -7.20
C VAL A 488 -23.60 18.60 -6.59
N THR A 489 -23.72 17.39 -6.05
CA THR A 489 -22.61 16.77 -5.30
C THR A 489 -21.44 16.39 -6.22
N LEU A 490 -21.70 15.71 -7.33
CA LEU A 490 -20.67 15.22 -8.26
C LEU A 490 -19.82 16.35 -8.87
N PRO A 491 -20.38 17.48 -9.36
CA PRO A 491 -19.59 18.60 -9.84
C PRO A 491 -18.76 19.27 -8.75
N LEU A 492 -19.26 19.31 -7.51
CA LEU A 492 -18.52 19.89 -6.38
C LEU A 492 -17.30 19.03 -6.00
N ILE A 493 -17.44 17.70 -6.00
CA ILE A 493 -16.34 16.79 -5.66
C ILE A 493 -15.40 16.48 -6.82
N ARG A 494 -15.61 17.02 -8.04
CA ARG A 494 -14.85 16.64 -9.24
C ARG A 494 -13.34 16.77 -9.09
N HIS A 495 -12.86 17.78 -8.36
CA HIS A 495 -11.43 17.98 -8.12
C HIS A 495 -10.90 16.98 -7.07
N GLY A 496 -11.72 16.62 -6.09
CA GLY A 496 -11.43 15.53 -5.15
C GLY A 496 -11.39 14.15 -5.83
N LEU A 497 -12.25 13.93 -6.84
CA LEU A 497 -12.19 12.73 -7.69
C LEU A 497 -10.93 12.71 -8.56
N LEU A 498 -10.53 13.84 -9.13
CA LEU A 498 -9.26 13.96 -9.86
C LEU A 498 -8.06 13.65 -8.96
N ALA A 499 -8.05 14.20 -7.74
CA ALA A 499 -7.03 13.89 -6.74
C ALA A 499 -7.02 12.40 -6.36
N SER A 500 -8.20 11.81 -6.14
CA SER A 500 -8.36 10.38 -5.87
C SER A 500 -7.85 9.53 -7.03
N TRP A 501 -8.11 9.94 -8.27
CA TRP A 501 -7.64 9.26 -9.48
C TRP A 501 -6.11 9.28 -9.60
N LEU A 502 -5.49 10.44 -9.38
CA LEU A 502 -4.02 10.56 -9.39
C LEU A 502 -3.37 9.68 -8.32
N LEU A 503 -3.96 9.60 -7.13
CA LEU A 503 -3.47 8.73 -6.06
C LEU A 503 -3.69 7.23 -6.38
N VAL A 504 -4.83 6.86 -6.95
CA VAL A 504 -5.10 5.47 -7.39
C VAL A 504 -4.16 5.07 -8.53
N PHE A 505 -3.88 5.98 -9.48
CA PHE A 505 -2.85 5.79 -10.51
C PHE A 505 -1.50 5.42 -9.87
N MET A 506 -1.03 6.22 -8.91
CA MET A 506 0.25 5.95 -8.23
C MET A 506 0.25 4.62 -7.46
N ILE A 507 -0.90 4.22 -6.90
CA ILE A 507 -1.05 2.94 -6.23
C ILE A 507 -0.98 1.77 -7.23
N PHE A 508 -1.59 1.88 -8.39
CA PHE A 508 -1.58 0.83 -9.41
C PHE A 508 -0.20 0.70 -10.07
N GLU A 509 0.51 1.80 -10.32
CA GLU A 509 1.84 1.82 -10.91
C GLU A 509 2.91 1.11 -10.06
N ARG A 510 2.78 1.18 -8.72
CA ARG A 510 3.69 0.50 -7.79
C ARG A 510 3.25 -0.93 -7.44
N GLU A 511 2.06 -1.36 -7.89
CA GLU A 511 1.54 -2.69 -7.57
C GLU A 511 2.26 -3.75 -8.41
N TYR A 512 2.75 -4.78 -7.71
CA TYR A 512 3.53 -5.86 -8.32
C TYR A 512 3.03 -7.23 -7.89
N SER A 513 2.57 -7.37 -6.66
CA SER A 513 2.26 -8.66 -6.03
C SER A 513 0.98 -9.28 -6.57
N THR A 514 -0.06 -8.48 -6.81
CA THR A 514 -1.36 -8.96 -7.29
C THR A 514 -1.29 -9.49 -8.73
N ALA A 515 -0.47 -8.88 -9.58
CA ALA A 515 -0.37 -9.29 -10.98
C ALA A 515 0.52 -10.53 -11.21
N VAL A 516 1.27 -11.01 -10.20
CA VAL A 516 2.20 -12.15 -10.35
C VAL A 516 1.48 -13.39 -10.89
N TYR A 517 0.35 -13.77 -10.28
CA TYR A 517 -0.43 -14.94 -10.70
C TYR A 517 -1.33 -14.70 -11.92
N LEU A 518 -1.54 -13.43 -12.28
CA LEU A 518 -2.34 -13.03 -13.44
C LEU A 518 -1.47 -12.78 -14.69
N LEU A 519 -0.15 -12.91 -14.56
CA LEU A 519 0.80 -12.74 -15.65
C LEU A 519 0.60 -13.86 -16.70
N ASN A 520 0.20 -13.45 -17.90
CA ASN A 520 0.05 -14.25 -19.09
C ASN A 520 0.45 -13.42 -20.31
N PRO A 521 0.67 -14.04 -21.49
CA PRO A 521 0.81 -13.31 -22.73
C PRO A 521 -0.38 -12.37 -22.96
N GLY A 522 -0.13 -11.06 -22.96
CA GLY A 522 -1.13 -10.00 -23.13
C GLY A 522 -1.48 -9.21 -21.87
N THR A 523 -1.22 -9.76 -20.67
CA THR A 523 -1.55 -9.15 -19.38
C THR A 523 -0.34 -8.63 -18.61
N GLU A 524 0.82 -8.59 -19.27
CA GLU A 524 2.08 -8.20 -18.65
C GLU A 524 1.97 -6.78 -18.08
N VAL A 525 2.48 -6.56 -16.87
CA VAL A 525 2.64 -5.24 -16.25
C VAL A 525 4.03 -5.17 -15.64
N ILE A 526 4.60 -3.97 -15.54
CA ILE A 526 5.96 -3.78 -15.01
C ILE A 526 6.17 -4.53 -13.69
N GLY A 527 5.24 -4.40 -12.74
CA GLY A 527 5.37 -5.04 -11.43
C GLY A 527 5.53 -6.57 -11.48
N SER A 528 4.69 -7.28 -12.24
CA SER A 528 4.81 -8.75 -12.37
C SER A 528 5.98 -9.17 -13.25
N LEU A 529 6.36 -8.35 -14.24
CA LEU A 529 7.57 -8.56 -15.02
C LEU A 529 8.83 -8.45 -14.16
N LEU A 530 8.92 -7.50 -13.22
CA LEU A 530 10.06 -7.40 -12.31
C LEU A 530 10.23 -8.67 -11.47
N VAL A 531 9.13 -9.23 -10.96
CA VAL A 531 9.15 -10.51 -10.22
C VAL A 531 9.60 -11.67 -11.11
N SER A 532 9.05 -11.77 -12.32
CA SER A 532 9.40 -12.84 -13.28
C SER A 532 10.85 -12.77 -13.75
N LEU A 533 11.33 -11.55 -14.09
CA LEU A 533 12.72 -11.31 -14.49
C LEU A 533 13.69 -11.59 -13.35
N TRP A 534 13.34 -11.22 -12.11
CA TRP A 534 14.15 -11.58 -10.94
C TRP A 534 14.25 -13.10 -10.77
N ALA A 535 13.13 -13.80 -10.82
CA ALA A 535 13.08 -15.26 -10.69
C ALA A 535 13.87 -16.00 -11.80
N THR A 536 14.06 -15.37 -12.96
CA THR A 536 14.81 -15.93 -14.10
C THR A 536 16.25 -15.40 -14.22
N GLY A 537 16.71 -14.58 -13.27
CA GLY A 537 18.08 -14.05 -13.23
C GLY A 537 18.34 -12.85 -14.16
N GLY A 538 17.29 -12.24 -14.71
CA GLY A 538 17.36 -11.09 -15.64
C GLY A 538 17.67 -9.74 -14.97
N ALA A 539 18.72 -9.67 -14.14
CA ALA A 539 19.06 -8.49 -13.33
C ALA A 539 19.24 -7.19 -14.15
N ASP A 540 19.82 -7.29 -15.35
CA ASP A 540 19.95 -6.17 -16.29
C ASP A 540 18.60 -5.54 -16.64
N MET A 541 17.62 -6.39 -16.98
CA MET A 541 16.30 -5.95 -17.43
C MET A 541 15.46 -5.48 -16.24
N VAL A 542 15.63 -6.09 -15.07
CA VAL A 542 15.05 -5.61 -13.80
C VAL A 542 15.50 -4.17 -13.54
N ALA A 543 16.78 -3.86 -13.72
CA ALA A 543 17.32 -2.52 -13.49
C ALA A 543 16.72 -1.48 -14.45
N ALA A 544 16.79 -1.75 -15.77
CA ALA A 544 16.27 -0.83 -16.78
C ALA A 544 14.76 -0.61 -16.62
N LEU A 545 13.98 -1.67 -16.39
CA LEU A 545 12.54 -1.57 -16.19
C LEU A 545 12.19 -0.86 -14.87
N SER A 546 13.00 -1.03 -13.83
CA SER A 546 12.87 -0.30 -12.57
C SER A 546 13.10 1.20 -12.73
N VAL A 547 14.11 1.63 -13.52
CA VAL A 547 14.30 3.05 -13.87
C VAL A 547 13.07 3.60 -14.58
N ILE A 548 12.54 2.87 -15.57
CA ILE A 548 11.32 3.29 -16.29
C ILE A 548 10.15 3.44 -15.31
N ASN A 549 9.93 2.49 -14.40
CA ASN A 549 8.88 2.57 -13.39
C ASN A 549 9.05 3.79 -12.46
N VAL A 550 10.27 4.04 -11.98
CA VAL A 550 10.55 5.22 -11.13
C VAL A 550 10.29 6.53 -11.88
N VAL A 551 10.62 6.60 -13.17
CA VAL A 551 10.30 7.76 -14.02
C VAL A 551 8.79 7.94 -14.18
N LEU A 552 8.03 6.87 -14.44
CA LEU A 552 6.56 6.92 -14.55
C LEU A 552 5.92 7.40 -13.25
N VAL A 553 6.35 6.87 -12.10
CA VAL A 553 5.90 7.31 -10.77
C VAL A 553 6.27 8.78 -10.53
N GLY A 554 7.48 9.19 -10.90
CA GLY A 554 7.95 10.57 -10.77
C GLY A 554 7.12 11.56 -11.59
N ILE A 555 6.77 11.19 -12.83
CA ILE A 555 5.86 11.97 -13.68
C ILE A 555 4.48 12.07 -13.03
N GLY A 556 3.92 10.94 -12.55
CA GLY A 556 2.62 10.91 -11.86
C GLY A 556 2.60 11.81 -10.62
N LEU A 557 3.66 11.75 -9.79
CA LEU A 557 3.82 12.60 -8.62
C LEU A 557 3.91 14.09 -9.00
N GLY A 558 4.71 14.42 -10.01
CA GLY A 558 4.85 15.80 -10.50
C GLY A 558 3.53 16.38 -11.00
N VAL A 559 2.73 15.58 -11.71
CA VAL A 559 1.38 15.93 -12.14
C VAL A 559 0.47 16.15 -10.93
N ALA A 560 0.46 15.23 -9.96
CA ALA A 560 -0.35 15.34 -8.75
C ALA A 560 -0.06 16.63 -7.95
N LEU A 561 1.23 16.94 -7.76
CA LEU A 561 1.65 18.15 -7.06
C LEU A 561 1.23 19.42 -7.82
N ARG A 562 1.27 19.42 -9.16
CA ARG A 562 0.84 20.57 -9.97
C ARG A 562 -0.66 20.84 -9.88
N PHE A 563 -1.48 19.80 -9.73
CA PHE A 563 -2.92 19.92 -9.51
C PHE A 563 -3.31 20.27 -8.07
N GLY A 564 -2.33 20.56 -7.21
CA GLY A 564 -2.58 20.94 -5.82
C GLY A 564 -3.11 19.79 -4.97
N VAL A 565 -2.89 18.54 -5.39
CA VAL A 565 -3.21 17.36 -4.59
C VAL A 565 -2.29 17.38 -3.38
N LYS A 566 -2.85 17.78 -2.24
CA LYS A 566 -2.15 17.68 -0.97
C LYS A 566 -2.12 16.20 -0.59
N LEU A 567 -0.94 15.61 -0.60
CA LEU A 567 -0.72 14.18 -0.33
C LEU A 567 -1.03 13.79 1.13
N HIS A 568 -1.41 14.73 1.98
CA HIS A 568 -1.55 14.58 3.43
C HIS A 568 -2.87 15.13 4.01
N ASP A 569 -3.80 15.61 3.19
CA ASP A 569 -5.11 16.15 3.64
C ASP A 569 -6.22 15.10 3.55
#